data_AF-A0A7R8D6F0-F1
#
_entry.id   AF-A0A7R8D6F0-F1
#
_cell.length_a   1.000
_cell.length_b   1.000
_cell.length_c   1.000
_cell.angle_alpha   90.00
_cell.angle_beta   90.00
_cell.angle_gamma   90.00
#
_symmetry.space_group_name_H-M   'P 1'
#
loop_
_entity.id
_entity.type
_entity.pdbx_description
1 polymer ?
#
loop_
_entity_poly.entity_id
_entity_poly.type
_entity_poly.pdbx_seq_one_letter_code
_entity_poly.pdbx_strand_id
1 'polypeptide(L)'
;MFYKVKIPKDTNFFFLETSGRSRLTLKELCALESAAKLHPKRNAFFIMTNKTYERTTAVVEIMEKYSNIQLLSIDLTYVFKGTVIENLWLQNRIQKSVHYNSHMSDILRYWFVYNYGGTYLDSDVIVLKEMPMNYNFAGVENMDSFLVDISINFDGTVWINNGPAMLTSNLIKLCKARTMGTINKGKCHNIQLLPPNAFYPFIIHLGNCILILAQRMW
;
A
#
# COMPACT_ATOMS: atom_id res chain seq x y z
N MET A 1 -14.20 -13.04 -2.66
CA MET A 1 -14.46 -12.29 -1.43
C MET A 1 -13.35 -12.54 -0.44
N PHE A 2 -12.72 -11.46 0.03
CA PHE A 2 -11.53 -11.45 0.85
C PHE A 2 -11.61 -12.31 2.12
N TYR A 3 -12.67 -12.14 2.92
CA TYR A 3 -12.86 -12.83 4.20
C TYR A 3 -12.98 -14.36 4.12
N LYS A 4 -13.06 -14.93 2.91
CA LYS A 4 -13.08 -16.38 2.67
C LYS A 4 -11.69 -16.98 2.41
N VAL A 5 -10.65 -16.15 2.26
CA VAL A 5 -9.30 -16.58 1.88
C VAL A 5 -8.37 -16.55 3.09
N LYS A 6 -7.68 -17.67 3.33
CA LYS A 6 -6.62 -17.73 4.34
C LYS A 6 -5.34 -17.12 3.77
N ILE A 7 -5.12 -15.84 4.05
CA ILE A 7 -3.94 -15.10 3.61
C ILE A 7 -2.77 -15.42 4.55
N PRO A 8 -1.61 -15.90 4.03
CA PRO A 8 -0.40 -16.09 4.83
C PRO A 8 0.06 -14.78 5.47
N LYS A 9 0.79 -14.84 6.59
CA LYS A 9 1.42 -13.65 7.16
C LYS A 9 2.73 -13.31 6.43
N ASP A 10 3.12 -12.04 6.50
CA ASP A 10 4.46 -11.47 6.31
C ASP A 10 5.12 -11.63 4.92
N THR A 11 4.48 -12.33 3.99
CA THR A 11 5.10 -12.84 2.76
C THR A 11 4.46 -12.35 1.48
N ASN A 12 3.29 -11.71 1.52
CA ASN A 12 2.55 -11.36 0.30
C ASN A 12 2.90 -9.96 -0.21
N PHE A 13 2.46 -9.67 -1.43
CA PHE A 13 2.29 -8.34 -1.98
C PHE A 13 0.81 -7.95 -1.96
N PHE A 14 0.52 -6.68 -1.69
CA PHE A 14 -0.82 -6.11 -1.72
C PHE A 14 -0.87 -4.90 -2.65
N PHE A 15 -1.80 -4.93 -3.59
CA PHE A 15 -2.17 -3.83 -4.49
C PHE A 15 -3.65 -3.47 -4.25
N LEU A 16 -4.04 -2.21 -4.51
CA LEU A 16 -5.39 -1.71 -4.20
C LEU A 16 -6.07 -1.06 -5.42
N GLU A 17 -7.34 -1.40 -5.60
CA GLU A 17 -8.33 -0.60 -6.34
C GLU A 17 -9.32 -0.01 -5.33
N THR A 18 -9.38 1.32 -5.22
CA THR A 18 -10.27 2.01 -4.27
C THR A 18 -11.37 2.84 -4.91
N SER A 19 -11.33 3.11 -6.22
CA SER A 19 -12.35 3.92 -6.92
C SER A 19 -13.71 3.22 -7.03
N GLY A 20 -13.76 1.91 -6.82
CA GLY A 20 -14.98 1.11 -6.89
C GLY A 20 -15.32 0.66 -8.31
N ARG A 21 -14.40 0.78 -9.27
CA ARG A 21 -14.56 0.17 -10.61
C ARG A 21 -14.41 -1.35 -10.54
N SER A 22 -15.11 -2.05 -11.42
CA SER A 22 -15.01 -3.50 -11.55
C SER A 22 -13.82 -3.95 -12.43
N ARG A 23 -13.24 -3.07 -13.24
CA ARG A 23 -12.24 -3.42 -14.26
C ARG A 23 -10.84 -2.91 -13.91
N LEU A 24 -9.85 -3.79 -13.93
CA LEU A 24 -8.43 -3.42 -13.85
C LEU A 24 -7.90 -2.91 -15.18
N THR A 25 -6.94 -1.98 -15.13
CA THR A 25 -6.23 -1.47 -16.31
C THR A 25 -5.00 -2.32 -16.62
N LEU A 26 -4.49 -2.24 -17.86
CA LEU A 26 -3.27 -2.95 -18.24
C LEU A 26 -2.05 -2.50 -17.41
N LYS A 27 -1.95 -1.21 -17.03
CA LYS A 27 -0.87 -0.68 -16.16
C LYS A 27 -0.80 -1.45 -14.84
N GLU A 28 -1.95 -1.74 -14.26
CA GLU A 28 -2.09 -2.43 -12.97
C GLU A 28 -1.84 -3.93 -13.08
N LEU A 29 -2.24 -4.55 -14.18
CA LEU A 29 -1.88 -5.93 -14.47
C LEU A 29 -0.37 -6.09 -14.69
N CYS A 30 0.31 -5.12 -15.31
CA CYS A 30 1.77 -5.09 -15.42
C CYS A 30 2.46 -4.92 -14.07
N ALA A 31 1.97 -4.04 -13.19
CA ALA A 31 2.46 -3.89 -11.82
C ALA A 31 2.34 -5.22 -11.04
N LEU A 32 1.17 -5.84 -11.08
CA LEU A 32 0.89 -7.14 -10.45
C LEU A 32 1.76 -8.26 -11.02
N GLU A 33 1.89 -8.36 -12.35
CA GLU A 33 2.75 -9.33 -13.04
C GLU A 33 4.21 -9.18 -12.60
N SER A 34 4.72 -7.94 -12.55
CA SER A 34 6.13 -7.68 -12.25
C SER A 34 6.53 -8.19 -10.86
N ALA A 35 5.69 -7.99 -9.85
CA ALA A 35 5.90 -8.51 -8.51
C ALA A 35 5.80 -10.04 -8.47
N ALA A 36 4.73 -10.61 -9.04
CA ALA A 36 4.46 -12.04 -9.01
C ALA A 36 5.52 -12.88 -9.76
N LYS A 37 5.96 -12.39 -10.92
CA LYS A 37 6.96 -13.03 -11.79
C LYS A 37 8.34 -13.13 -11.13
N LEU A 38 8.77 -12.07 -10.43
CA LEU A 38 10.05 -12.04 -9.70
C LEU A 38 9.98 -12.79 -8.36
N HIS A 39 8.79 -13.05 -7.84
CA HIS A 39 8.61 -13.68 -6.52
C HIS A 39 7.61 -14.85 -6.57
N PRO A 40 7.91 -15.94 -7.30
CA PRO A 40 6.98 -17.07 -7.47
C PRO A 40 6.60 -17.79 -6.16
N LYS A 41 7.34 -17.55 -5.06
CA LYS A 41 7.06 -18.08 -3.72
C LYS A 41 6.23 -17.13 -2.83
N ARG A 42 5.90 -15.93 -3.31
CA ARG A 42 5.11 -14.90 -2.61
C ARG A 42 3.78 -14.72 -3.35
N ASN A 43 2.66 -14.65 -2.64
CA ASN A 43 1.37 -14.33 -3.26
C ASN A 43 1.32 -12.83 -3.60
N ALA A 44 0.72 -12.48 -4.72
CA ALA A 44 0.39 -11.11 -5.09
C ALA A 44 -1.13 -10.95 -5.12
N PHE A 45 -1.66 -10.21 -4.15
CA PHE A 45 -3.08 -9.93 -4.01
C PHE A 45 -3.43 -8.58 -4.61
N PHE A 46 -4.35 -8.56 -5.56
CA PHE A 46 -4.99 -7.33 -6.00
C PHE A 46 -6.35 -7.21 -5.30
N ILE A 47 -6.48 -6.25 -4.39
CA ILE A 47 -7.68 -6.05 -3.59
C ILE A 47 -8.55 -4.96 -4.23
N MET A 48 -9.85 -5.18 -4.33
CA MET A 48 -10.78 -4.23 -4.96
C MET A 48 -11.92 -3.87 -4.00
N THR A 49 -12.27 -2.58 -3.89
CA THR A 49 -13.42 -2.11 -3.09
C THR A 49 -14.77 -2.42 -3.74
N ASN A 50 -14.81 -2.72 -5.04
CA ASN A 50 -16.01 -3.25 -5.69
C ASN A 50 -16.27 -4.71 -5.28
N LYS A 51 -17.53 -5.05 -4.98
CA LYS A 51 -18.01 -6.39 -4.62
C LYS A 51 -17.78 -7.44 -5.71
N THR A 52 -17.66 -7.01 -6.97
CA THR A 52 -17.36 -7.86 -8.13
C THR A 52 -16.28 -7.21 -9.00
N TYR A 53 -15.61 -8.03 -9.81
CA TYR A 53 -14.65 -7.56 -10.81
C TYR A 53 -14.87 -8.25 -12.16
N GLU A 54 -14.50 -7.57 -13.24
CA GLU A 54 -14.62 -8.04 -14.61
C GLU A 54 -13.47 -9.01 -14.92
N ARG A 55 -13.80 -10.27 -15.26
CA ARG A 55 -12.83 -11.25 -15.75
C ARG A 55 -12.56 -11.05 -17.24
N THR A 56 -11.92 -9.93 -17.57
CA THR A 56 -11.41 -9.66 -18.94
C THR A 56 -10.42 -10.75 -19.37
N THR A 57 -10.20 -10.91 -20.68
CA THR A 57 -9.22 -11.88 -21.21
C THR A 57 -7.85 -11.75 -20.54
N ALA A 58 -7.32 -10.52 -20.41
CA ALA A 58 -6.04 -10.27 -19.74
C ALA A 58 -6.04 -10.66 -18.23
N VAL A 59 -7.18 -10.52 -17.54
CA VAL A 59 -7.33 -10.98 -16.15
C VAL A 59 -7.39 -12.51 -16.06
N VAL A 60 -7.97 -13.18 -17.06
CA VAL A 60 -7.98 -14.66 -17.12
C VAL A 60 -6.57 -15.18 -17.41
N GLU A 61 -5.93 -14.68 -18.48
CA GLU A 61 -4.58 -15.06 -18.90
C GLU A 61 -3.53 -14.91 -17.78
N ILE A 62 -3.54 -13.78 -17.05
CA ILE A 62 -2.56 -13.56 -15.97
C ILE A 62 -2.80 -14.50 -14.78
N MET A 63 -4.05 -14.83 -14.45
CA MET A 63 -4.39 -15.75 -13.37
C MET A 63 -4.12 -17.22 -13.73
N GLU A 64 -4.21 -17.59 -15.00
CA GLU A 64 -3.83 -18.92 -15.50
C GLU A 64 -2.31 -19.08 -15.57
N LYS A 65 -1.60 -18.02 -15.97
CA LYS A 65 -0.13 -17.99 -16.10
C LYS A 65 0.61 -17.95 -14.76
N TYR A 66 0.04 -17.34 -13.73
CA TYR A 66 0.66 -17.14 -12.42
C TYR A 66 -0.22 -17.64 -11.26
N SER A 67 0.07 -18.84 -10.77
CA SER A 67 -0.64 -19.46 -9.64
C SER A 67 -0.54 -18.68 -8.31
N ASN A 68 0.39 -17.74 -8.21
CA ASN A 68 0.58 -16.85 -7.06
C ASN A 68 -0.19 -15.51 -7.17
N ILE A 69 -0.96 -15.26 -8.24
CA ILE A 69 -1.81 -14.07 -8.39
C ILE A 69 -3.25 -14.35 -7.94
N GLN A 70 -3.83 -13.46 -7.13
CA GLN A 70 -5.22 -13.55 -6.69
C GLN A 70 -5.92 -12.18 -6.65
N LEU A 71 -7.10 -12.07 -7.27
CA LEU A 71 -7.96 -10.88 -7.24
C LEU A 71 -9.09 -11.06 -6.22
N LEU A 72 -9.19 -10.15 -5.24
CA LEU A 72 -10.10 -10.24 -4.10
C LEU A 72 -10.92 -8.96 -3.88
N SER A 73 -12.24 -9.06 -3.98
CA SER A 73 -13.15 -8.02 -3.48
C SER A 73 -13.22 -7.99 -1.95
N ILE A 74 -13.22 -6.79 -1.36
CA ILE A 74 -13.46 -6.53 0.07
C ILE A 74 -14.83 -5.89 0.32
N ASP A 75 -15.30 -5.99 1.57
CA ASP A 75 -16.40 -5.20 2.10
C ASP A 75 -15.83 -4.25 3.16
N LEU A 76 -15.90 -2.94 2.93
CA LEU A 76 -15.29 -1.93 3.80
C LEU A 76 -15.93 -1.90 5.20
N THR A 77 -17.22 -2.20 5.31
CA THR A 77 -17.90 -2.30 6.61
C THR A 77 -17.38 -3.50 7.40
N TYR A 78 -17.08 -4.62 6.73
CA TYR A 78 -16.41 -5.76 7.38
C TYR A 78 -14.96 -5.43 7.77
N VAL A 79 -14.20 -4.80 6.88
CA VAL A 79 -12.77 -4.44 7.08
C VAL A 79 -12.58 -3.48 8.26
N PHE A 80 -13.46 -2.49 8.42
CA PHE A 80 -13.33 -1.49 9.49
C PHE A 80 -14.03 -1.85 10.80
N LYS A 81 -14.90 -2.86 10.82
CA LYS A 81 -15.61 -3.28 12.04
C LYS A 81 -14.65 -3.68 13.17
N GLY A 82 -14.86 -3.15 14.37
CA GLY A 82 -14.01 -3.38 15.54
C GLY A 82 -12.63 -2.70 15.47
N THR A 83 -12.38 -1.84 14.49
CA THR A 83 -11.12 -1.09 14.35
C THR A 83 -11.26 0.34 14.82
N VAL A 84 -10.14 1.02 15.09
CA VAL A 84 -10.12 2.48 15.39
C VAL A 84 -10.68 3.35 14.25
N ILE A 85 -10.85 2.79 13.04
CA ILE A 85 -11.41 3.47 11.87
C ILE A 85 -12.94 3.31 11.78
N GLU A 86 -13.56 2.39 12.54
CA GLU A 86 -14.99 2.09 12.48
C GLU A 86 -15.86 3.34 12.63
N ASN A 87 -15.56 4.18 13.62
CA ASN A 87 -16.31 5.42 13.86
C ASN A 87 -16.21 6.41 12.70
N LEU A 88 -15.03 6.54 12.06
CA LEU A 88 -14.85 7.42 10.89
C LEU A 88 -15.66 6.93 9.69
N TRP A 89 -15.74 5.61 9.51
CA TRP A 89 -16.54 4.96 8.47
C TRP A 89 -18.04 5.12 8.73
N LEU A 90 -18.53 4.78 9.93
CA LEU A 90 -19.95 4.86 10.29
C LEU A 90 -20.49 6.30 10.28
N GLN A 91 -19.68 7.29 10.62
CA GLN A 91 -20.04 8.72 10.56
C GLN A 91 -19.97 9.33 9.15
N ASN A 92 -19.61 8.53 8.13
CA ASN A 92 -19.35 8.97 6.77
C ASN A 92 -18.23 10.04 6.66
N ARG A 93 -17.28 10.10 7.60
CA ARG A 93 -16.19 11.10 7.57
C ARG A 93 -15.23 10.85 6.41
N ILE A 94 -14.88 9.59 6.16
CA ILE A 94 -13.99 9.20 5.05
C ILE A 94 -14.70 9.45 3.72
N GLN A 95 -15.96 9.03 3.62
CA GLN A 95 -16.82 9.13 2.43
C GLN A 95 -17.11 10.58 2.00
N LYS A 96 -17.03 11.54 2.94
CA LYS A 96 -17.17 12.98 2.68
C LYS A 96 -15.86 13.67 2.28
N SER A 97 -14.74 12.95 2.23
CA SER A 97 -13.46 13.52 1.78
C SER A 97 -13.51 13.94 0.31
N VAL A 98 -12.96 15.12 0.00
CA VAL A 98 -12.77 15.58 -1.39
C VAL A 98 -11.70 14.75 -2.13
N HIS A 99 -10.92 13.96 -1.39
CA HIS A 99 -9.89 13.04 -1.88
C HIS A 99 -10.21 11.57 -1.55
N TYR A 100 -11.50 11.21 -1.48
CA TYR A 100 -11.99 9.89 -1.05
C TYR A 100 -11.15 8.69 -1.54
N ASN A 101 -10.87 8.59 -2.85
CA ASN A 101 -10.12 7.48 -3.43
C ASN A 101 -8.69 7.36 -2.87
N SER A 102 -7.99 8.49 -2.72
CA SER A 102 -6.62 8.55 -2.19
C SER A 102 -6.61 8.22 -0.71
N HIS A 103 -7.47 8.89 0.08
CA HIS A 103 -7.57 8.64 1.52
C HIS A 103 -8.03 7.21 1.84
N MET A 104 -8.91 6.62 1.03
CA MET A 104 -9.28 5.20 1.15
C MET A 104 -8.10 4.29 0.84
N SER A 105 -7.27 4.63 -0.16
CA SER A 105 -6.05 3.89 -0.48
C SER A 105 -5.03 3.95 0.67
N ASP A 106 -4.84 5.13 1.26
CA ASP A 106 -4.02 5.35 2.46
C ASP A 106 -4.50 4.52 3.65
N ILE A 107 -5.79 4.60 4.00
CA ILE A 107 -6.36 3.81 5.11
C ILE A 107 -6.14 2.31 4.88
N LEU A 108 -6.41 1.82 3.66
CA LEU A 108 -6.32 0.40 3.35
C LEU A 108 -4.87 -0.10 3.29
N ARG A 109 -3.91 0.65 2.74
CA ARG A 109 -2.49 0.21 2.70
C ARG A 109 -1.96 -0.04 4.12
N TYR A 110 -2.26 0.85 5.06
CA TYR A 110 -1.89 0.66 6.46
C TYR A 110 -2.65 -0.49 7.10
N TRP A 111 -3.95 -0.62 6.85
CA TRP A 111 -4.76 -1.72 7.38
C TRP A 111 -4.25 -3.10 6.91
N PHE A 112 -3.87 -3.24 5.64
CA PHE A 112 -3.32 -4.49 5.10
C PHE A 112 -1.96 -4.84 5.70
N VAL A 113 -1.01 -3.91 5.68
CA VAL A 113 0.33 -4.13 6.24
C VAL A 113 0.25 -4.41 7.74
N TYR A 114 -0.59 -3.69 8.50
CA TYR A 114 -0.77 -3.92 9.93
C TYR A 114 -1.40 -5.29 10.23
N ASN A 115 -2.44 -5.70 9.49
CA ASN A 115 -3.16 -6.94 9.78
C ASN A 115 -2.50 -8.18 9.16
N TYR A 116 -1.64 -8.07 8.15
CA TYR A 116 -1.08 -9.22 7.42
C TYR A 116 0.44 -9.19 7.20
N GLY A 117 1.14 -8.11 7.55
CA GLY A 117 2.54 -7.91 7.23
C GLY A 117 2.76 -7.81 5.71
N GLY A 118 3.92 -8.25 5.22
CA GLY A 118 4.20 -8.36 3.79
C GLY A 118 4.71 -7.06 3.18
N THR A 119 4.20 -6.69 2.00
CA THR A 119 4.62 -5.50 1.27
C THR A 119 3.45 -4.90 0.50
N TYR A 120 3.11 -3.65 0.76
CA TYR A 120 2.21 -2.87 -0.09
C TYR A 120 2.98 -2.27 -1.27
N LEU A 121 2.34 -2.20 -2.43
CA LEU A 121 2.84 -1.50 -3.62
C LEU A 121 1.68 -0.73 -4.28
N ASP A 122 1.95 0.49 -4.72
CA ASP A 122 0.99 1.23 -5.56
C ASP A 122 0.80 0.49 -6.89
N SER A 123 -0.41 0.55 -7.44
CA SER A 123 -0.80 -0.25 -8.62
C SER A 123 -0.19 0.21 -9.94
N ASP A 124 0.76 1.15 -9.89
CA ASP A 124 1.62 1.53 -10.99
C ASP A 124 3.13 1.38 -10.75
N VAL A 125 3.52 0.77 -9.62
CA VAL A 125 4.93 0.43 -9.35
C VAL A 125 5.29 -0.86 -10.08
N ILE A 126 6.26 -0.77 -10.99
CA ILE A 126 6.86 -1.94 -11.66
C ILE A 126 8.05 -2.44 -10.83
N VAL A 127 8.01 -3.70 -10.41
CA VAL A 127 9.09 -4.37 -9.70
C VAL A 127 10.13 -4.88 -10.69
N LEU A 128 11.36 -4.39 -10.57
CA LEU A 128 12.47 -4.72 -11.49
C LEU A 128 13.55 -5.63 -10.86
N LYS A 129 13.52 -5.82 -9.53
CA LYS A 129 14.48 -6.62 -8.76
C LYS A 129 13.77 -7.31 -7.60
N GLU A 130 14.38 -8.38 -7.09
CA GLU A 130 13.91 -9.04 -5.87
C GLU A 130 13.89 -8.08 -4.68
N MET A 131 12.84 -8.19 -3.86
CA MET A 131 12.65 -7.40 -2.65
C MET A 131 13.09 -8.17 -1.39
N PRO A 132 13.73 -7.50 -0.43
CA PRO A 132 14.27 -8.14 0.77
C PRO A 132 13.16 -8.71 1.65
N MET A 133 13.47 -9.81 2.34
CA MET A 133 12.56 -10.50 3.28
C MET A 133 13.05 -10.44 4.74
N ASN A 134 14.33 -10.08 4.95
CA ASN A 134 15.05 -10.15 6.23
C ASN A 134 15.04 -8.83 7.02
N TYR A 135 14.52 -7.74 6.46
CA TYR A 135 14.39 -6.44 7.14
C TYR A 135 13.15 -5.67 6.67
N ASN A 136 12.79 -4.66 7.45
CA ASN A 136 11.59 -3.86 7.24
C ASN A 136 11.88 -2.70 6.30
N PHE A 137 11.07 -2.60 5.26
CA PHE A 137 11.08 -1.53 4.26
C PHE A 137 10.67 -0.13 4.77
N ALA A 138 11.15 0.95 4.15
CA ALA A 138 10.27 2.00 3.64
C ALA A 138 10.93 2.70 2.43
N GLY A 139 10.15 3.08 1.42
CA GLY A 139 10.64 3.91 0.32
C GLY A 139 10.46 5.40 0.64
N VAL A 140 11.44 6.22 0.22
CA VAL A 140 11.41 7.67 0.47
C VAL A 140 11.59 8.39 -0.87
N GLU A 141 10.54 9.10 -1.30
CA GLU A 141 10.55 9.94 -2.50
C GLU A 141 11.36 11.24 -2.26
N ASN A 142 11.10 11.89 -1.12
CA ASN A 142 11.80 13.08 -0.65
C ASN A 142 12.05 12.97 0.87
N MET A 143 13.19 13.46 1.35
CA MET A 143 13.62 13.36 2.75
C MET A 143 12.93 14.38 3.69
N ASP A 144 12.17 15.34 3.14
CA ASP A 144 11.82 16.60 3.82
C ASP A 144 10.34 16.78 4.30
N SER A 145 9.43 15.78 4.21
CA SER A 145 7.97 16.01 4.42
C SER A 145 7.26 15.28 5.59
N PHE A 146 6.29 15.98 6.22
CA PHE A 146 5.62 15.75 7.53
C PHE A 146 4.08 15.95 7.43
N LEU A 147 3.16 15.70 8.39
CA LEU A 147 3.15 15.30 9.82
C LEU A 147 1.96 14.31 10.12
N VAL A 148 1.62 13.99 11.40
CA VAL A 148 0.60 12.99 11.85
C VAL A 148 -0.85 13.53 11.86
N ASP A 149 -1.99 12.79 11.88
CA ASP A 149 -2.36 11.37 12.13
C ASP A 149 -3.69 11.03 11.41
N ILE A 150 -4.10 9.75 11.29
CA ILE A 150 -5.38 9.38 10.64
C ILE A 150 -6.55 9.05 11.59
N SER A 151 -6.34 8.48 12.77
CA SER A 151 -7.46 8.08 13.64
C SER A 151 -8.05 9.26 14.43
N ILE A 152 -7.17 10.14 14.89
CA ILE A 152 -7.52 11.34 15.67
C ILE A 152 -7.63 12.56 14.74
N ASN A 153 -6.72 12.68 13.78
CA ASN A 153 -6.57 13.87 12.94
C ASN A 153 -7.00 13.68 11.48
N PHE A 154 -7.92 12.75 11.16
CA PHE A 154 -8.43 12.59 9.80
C PHE A 154 -8.96 13.91 9.23
N ASP A 155 -8.29 14.40 8.20
CA ASP A 155 -8.64 15.61 7.48
C ASP A 155 -9.08 15.24 6.06
N GLY A 156 -10.38 15.36 5.78
CA GLY A 156 -10.97 15.08 4.47
C GLY A 156 -10.78 16.21 3.44
N THR A 157 -10.13 17.31 3.81
CA THR A 157 -9.91 18.49 2.95
C THR A 157 -8.50 18.55 2.37
N VAL A 158 -7.53 17.88 2.97
CA VAL A 158 -6.11 17.89 2.57
C VAL A 158 -5.67 16.51 2.08
N TRP A 159 -5.13 16.44 0.86
CA TRP A 159 -4.66 15.18 0.27
C TRP A 159 -3.58 14.48 1.11
N ILE A 160 -2.51 15.20 1.48
CA ILE A 160 -1.26 14.59 1.99
C ILE A 160 -1.36 14.06 3.43
N ASN A 161 -2.23 14.63 4.27
CA ASN A 161 -2.25 14.43 5.73
C ASN A 161 -2.51 12.98 6.16
N ASN A 162 -3.25 12.22 5.34
CA ASN A 162 -3.65 10.85 5.63
C ASN A 162 -2.65 9.79 5.10
N GLY A 163 -1.72 10.20 4.22
CA GLY A 163 -0.81 9.31 3.51
C GLY A 163 0.68 9.56 3.84
N PRO A 164 1.49 10.14 2.92
CA PRO A 164 2.93 10.36 3.10
C PRO A 164 3.33 10.98 4.44
N ALA A 165 2.61 12.05 4.80
CA ALA A 165 2.84 12.90 5.96
C ALA A 165 2.82 12.10 7.27
N MET A 166 1.76 11.27 7.42
CA MET A 166 1.55 10.47 8.61
C MET A 166 2.63 9.40 8.78
N LEU A 167 3.00 8.70 7.70
CA LEU A 167 4.05 7.67 7.76
C LEU A 167 5.36 8.26 8.27
N THR A 168 5.85 9.32 7.61
CA THR A 168 7.10 9.98 8.00
C THR A 168 7.07 10.38 9.47
N SER A 169 5.95 10.97 9.92
CA SER A 169 5.82 11.34 11.33
C SER A 169 5.87 10.15 12.28
N ASN A 170 5.21 9.05 11.96
CA ASN A 170 5.15 7.88 12.83
C ASN A 170 6.51 7.17 12.87
N LEU A 171 7.21 7.10 11.74
CA LEU A 171 8.59 6.60 11.68
C LEU A 171 9.56 7.48 12.47
N ILE A 172 9.52 8.81 12.33
CA ILE A 172 10.38 9.73 13.10
C ILE A 172 10.14 9.57 14.61
N LYS A 173 8.88 9.50 15.06
CA LYS A 173 8.51 9.28 16.46
C LYS A 173 8.97 7.91 16.98
N LEU A 174 8.66 6.84 16.25
CA LEU A 174 9.03 5.46 16.59
C LEU A 174 10.55 5.31 16.72
N CYS A 175 11.29 5.86 15.76
CA CYS A 175 12.74 5.78 15.70
C CYS A 175 13.47 6.78 16.62
N LYS A 176 12.75 7.65 17.34
CA LYS A 176 13.30 8.77 18.12
C LYS A 176 14.29 9.62 17.31
N ALA A 177 14.01 9.75 16.01
CA ALA A 177 14.87 10.39 15.03
C ALA A 177 14.61 11.91 14.99
N ARG A 178 15.51 12.67 14.35
CA ARG A 178 15.27 14.11 14.07
C ARG A 178 14.64 14.32 12.70
N THR A 179 15.09 13.55 11.70
CA THR A 179 14.57 13.54 10.32
C THR A 179 14.63 12.11 9.77
N MET A 180 13.93 11.85 8.67
CA MET A 180 14.00 10.54 7.97
C MET A 180 15.46 10.13 7.68
N GLY A 181 16.29 11.07 7.19
CA GLY A 181 17.72 10.83 6.93
C GLY A 181 18.57 10.40 8.14
N THR A 182 18.05 10.51 9.36
CA THR A 182 18.71 10.01 10.58
C THR A 182 18.29 8.60 10.99
N ILE A 183 17.19 8.05 10.46
CA ILE A 183 16.65 6.72 10.84
C ILE A 183 17.64 5.59 10.54
N ASN A 184 18.21 5.55 9.33
CA ASN A 184 19.18 4.52 8.94
C ASN A 184 20.46 4.56 9.81
N LYS A 185 20.83 5.73 10.35
CA LYS A 185 22.00 5.86 11.22
C LYS A 185 21.76 5.28 12.62
N GLY A 186 20.50 5.24 13.07
CA GLY A 186 20.11 4.80 14.41
C GLY A 186 19.79 3.30 14.55
N LYS A 187 19.85 2.51 13.47
CA LYS A 187 19.37 1.09 13.45
C LYS A 187 17.97 0.91 14.05
N CYS A 188 17.05 1.80 13.71
CA CYS A 188 15.68 1.78 14.22
C CYS A 188 14.94 0.47 13.85
N HIS A 189 14.64 -0.39 14.84
CA HIS A 189 13.68 -1.51 14.72
C HIS A 189 13.82 -2.40 13.46
N ASN A 190 15.05 -2.60 12.96
CA ASN A 190 15.34 -3.28 11.69
C ASN A 190 14.60 -2.68 10.45
N ILE A 191 14.25 -1.39 10.51
CA ILE A 191 13.70 -0.59 9.42
C ILE A 191 14.85 0.05 8.65
N GLN A 192 14.86 -0.15 7.34
CA GLN A 192 15.78 0.47 6.40
C GLN A 192 15.00 1.35 5.42
N LEU A 193 15.26 2.65 5.47
CA LEU A 193 14.81 3.57 4.43
C LEU A 193 15.64 3.32 3.17
N LEU A 194 14.96 3.03 2.06
CA LEU A 194 15.58 2.88 0.76
C LEU A 194 15.62 4.25 0.04
N PRO A 195 16.75 4.61 -0.60
CA PRO A 195 16.91 5.88 -1.30
C PRO A 195 16.07 5.97 -2.59
N PRO A 196 15.80 7.17 -3.13
CA PRO A 196 14.98 7.35 -4.33
C PRO A 196 15.43 6.50 -5.54
N ASN A 197 16.73 6.33 -5.75
CA ASN A 197 17.27 5.52 -6.85
C ASN A 197 17.05 4.00 -6.71
N ALA A 198 16.58 3.51 -5.55
CA ALA A 198 16.07 2.14 -5.42
C ALA A 198 14.72 1.95 -6.13
N PHE A 199 14.04 3.05 -6.47
CA PHE A 199 12.69 3.06 -7.03
C PHE A 199 12.56 3.80 -8.36
N TYR A 200 13.42 4.81 -8.59
CA TYR A 200 13.56 5.52 -9.85
C TYR A 200 14.89 5.15 -10.53
N PRO A 201 15.02 3.93 -11.09
CA PRO A 201 16.22 3.55 -11.85
C PRO A 201 16.36 4.35 -13.16
N PHE A 202 15.29 5.01 -13.61
CA PHE A 202 15.29 6.00 -14.67
C PHE A 202 14.65 7.29 -14.14
N ILE A 203 15.43 8.38 -14.08
CA ILE A 203 14.92 9.70 -13.73
C ILE A 203 14.26 10.29 -14.98
N ILE A 204 12.94 10.10 -15.12
CA ILE A 204 12.13 10.85 -16.08
C ILE A 204 11.49 12.00 -15.29
N HIS A 205 11.83 13.24 -15.64
CA HIS A 205 11.19 14.43 -15.05
C HIS A 205 9.74 14.58 -15.53
N LEU A 206 8.83 13.87 -14.88
CA LEU A 206 7.37 14.06 -14.98
C LEU A 206 6.82 14.33 -13.58
N GLY A 207 5.93 15.31 -13.49
CA GLY A 207 5.63 16.00 -12.23
C GLY A 207 4.84 15.18 -11.20
N ASN A 208 5.20 15.39 -9.94
CA ASN A 208 4.38 15.33 -8.73
C ASN A 208 3.42 14.12 -8.59
N CYS A 209 3.95 12.99 -8.11
CA CYS A 209 3.41 12.11 -7.03
C CYS A 209 3.83 10.64 -7.21
N ILE A 210 4.79 10.12 -6.45
CA ILE A 210 4.93 8.67 -6.19
C ILE A 210 5.46 8.41 -4.75
N LEU A 211 4.57 8.09 -3.79
CA LEU A 211 4.96 7.62 -2.46
C LEU A 211 5.14 6.09 -2.43
N ILE A 212 6.34 5.60 -2.08
CA ILE A 212 6.58 4.15 -2.10
C ILE A 212 6.58 3.56 -0.70
N LEU A 213 5.39 3.07 -0.31
CA LEU A 213 5.13 2.46 0.98
C LEU A 213 5.39 0.95 1.00
N ALA A 214 6.60 0.54 0.62
CA ALA A 214 7.04 -0.82 0.86
C ALA A 214 7.40 -0.97 2.35
N GLN A 215 6.44 -1.42 3.18
CA GLN A 215 6.62 -1.56 4.62
C GLN A 215 6.24 -2.98 5.06
N ARG A 216 7.13 -3.59 5.85
CA ARG A 216 6.83 -4.69 6.76
C ARG A 216 6.89 -4.11 8.18
N MET A 217 5.92 -4.42 9.03
CA MET A 217 6.02 -4.19 10.47
C MET A 217 5.56 -5.45 11.18
N TRP A 218 6.40 -5.89 12.11
CA TRP A 218 6.42 -7.21 12.76
C TRP A 218 6.92 -8.36 11.83
#